data_AF-A0A496Y7T0-F1
#
_entry.id   AF-A0A496Y7T0-F1
#
_cell.length_a   1.000
_cell.length_b   1.000
_cell.length_c   1.000
_cell.angle_alpha   90.00
_cell.angle_beta   90.00
_cell.angle_gamma   90.00
#
_symmetry.space_group_name_H-M   'P 1'
#
loop_
_entity.id
_entity.type
_entity.pdbx_description
1 polymer ?
#
loop_
_entity_poly.entity_id
_entity_poly.type
_entity_poly.pdbx_seq_one_letter_code
_entity_poly.pdbx_strand_id
1 'polypeptide(L)'
;MWHQKAERVQAHILVCFLAYVLWKALGGLCQRAGLGDEPRKVFHELAQIKLTDVLLPTRNGKEIRLRCVETPTKHQRILLQNLTLRLPRRFKMNSL
;
A
#
# COMPACT_ATOMS: atom_id res chain seq x y z
N MET A 1 16.08 -38.70 -10.47
CA MET A 1 14.60 -38.72 -10.64
C MET A 1 14.08 -37.36 -10.21
N TRP A 2 13.79 -36.48 -11.16
CA TRP A 2 13.27 -35.13 -10.90
C TRP A 2 11.91 -35.25 -10.20
N HIS A 3 11.81 -34.77 -8.96
CA HIS A 3 10.53 -34.62 -8.28
C HIS A 3 9.75 -33.46 -8.92
N GLN A 4 9.26 -33.68 -10.14
CA GLN A 4 8.20 -32.89 -10.76
C GLN A 4 6.89 -33.24 -10.04
N LYS A 5 6.81 -32.87 -8.74
CA LYS A 5 5.59 -33.06 -7.95
C LYS A 5 4.50 -32.20 -8.59
N ALA A 6 3.49 -32.85 -9.19
CA ALA A 6 2.35 -32.20 -9.82
C ALA A 6 1.71 -31.13 -8.89
N GLU A 7 1.78 -31.35 -7.57
CA GLU A 7 1.37 -30.41 -6.52
C GLU A 7 2.05 -29.02 -6.63
N ARG A 8 3.33 -28.96 -6.99
CA ARG A 8 4.06 -27.68 -7.12
C ARG A 8 3.58 -26.89 -8.33
N VAL A 9 3.26 -27.58 -9.43
CA VAL A 9 2.72 -26.97 -10.65
C VAL A 9 1.30 -26.46 -10.39
N GLN A 10 0.45 -27.24 -9.74
CA GLN A 10 -0.89 -26.82 -9.35
C GLN A 10 -0.87 -25.62 -8.39
N ALA A 11 -0.03 -25.66 -7.36
CA ALA A 11 0.13 -24.54 -6.43
C ALA A 11 0.64 -23.27 -7.17
N HIS A 12 1.57 -23.41 -8.10
CA HIS A 12 2.06 -22.28 -8.90
C HIS A 12 0.97 -21.71 -9.81
N ILE A 13 0.19 -22.55 -10.50
CA ILE A 13 -0.96 -22.11 -11.32
C ILE A 13 -1.97 -21.35 -10.46
N LEU A 14 -2.28 -21.87 -9.27
CA LEU A 14 -3.18 -21.20 -8.32
C LEU A 14 -2.66 -19.80 -7.93
N VAL A 15 -1.39 -19.70 -7.52
CA VAL A 15 -0.79 -18.42 -7.12
C VAL A 15 -0.71 -17.45 -8.30
N CYS A 16 -0.33 -17.92 -9.49
CA CYS A 16 -0.29 -17.13 -10.72
C CYS A 16 -1.68 -16.63 -11.12
N PHE A 17 -2.70 -17.48 -11.04
CA PHE A 17 -4.08 -17.11 -11.31
C PHE A 17 -4.59 -16.07 -10.30
N LEU A 18 -4.34 -16.28 -9.00
CA LEU A 18 -4.72 -15.35 -7.96
C LEU A 18 -4.05 -13.98 -8.17
N ALA A 19 -2.75 -13.98 -8.44
CA ALA A 19 -2.01 -12.75 -8.75
C ALA A 19 -2.59 -12.03 -9.98
N TYR A 20 -2.95 -12.77 -11.03
CA TYR A 20 -3.57 -12.21 -12.24
C TYR A 20 -4.95 -11.61 -11.97
N VAL A 21 -5.82 -12.32 -11.25
CA VAL A 21 -7.16 -11.83 -10.91
C VAL A 21 -7.08 -10.60 -10.02
N LEU A 22 -6.19 -10.61 -9.01
CA LEU A 22 -5.94 -9.43 -8.18
C LEU A 22 -5.48 -8.24 -9.03
N TRP A 23 -4.54 -8.47 -9.94
CA TRP A 23 -4.04 -7.44 -10.85
C TRP A 23 -5.14 -6.86 -11.76
N LYS A 24 -5.97 -7.72 -12.35
CA LYS A 24 -7.08 -7.30 -13.23
C LYS A 24 -8.21 -6.62 -12.47
N ALA A 25 -8.60 -7.13 -11.30
CA ALA A 25 -9.61 -6.52 -10.45
C ALA A 25 -9.17 -5.12 -10.00
N LEU A 26 -7.90 -4.99 -9.63
CA LEU A 26 -7.28 -3.73 -9.30
C LEU A 26 -7.26 -2.76 -10.49
N GLY A 27 -6.85 -3.21 -11.69
CA GLY A 27 -6.93 -2.39 -12.90
C GLY A 27 -8.33 -1.86 -13.15
N GLY A 28 -9.36 -2.70 -12.98
CA GLY A 28 -10.76 -2.28 -13.08
C GLY A 28 -11.22 -1.34 -11.95
N LEU A 29 -10.63 -1.42 -10.76
CA LEU A 29 -10.86 -0.43 -9.69
C LEU A 29 -10.21 0.91 -10.03
N CYS A 30 -8.97 0.91 -10.54
CA CYS A 30 -8.29 2.12 -10.99
C CYS A 30 -9.04 2.81 -12.13
N GLN A 31 -9.54 2.04 -13.11
CA GLN A 31 -10.33 2.56 -14.22
C GLN A 31 -11.66 3.17 -13.72
N ARG A 32 -12.38 2.48 -12.83
CA ARG A 32 -13.63 3.00 -12.22
C ARG A 32 -13.40 4.24 -11.37
N ALA A 33 -12.25 4.35 -10.73
CA ALA A 33 -11.83 5.52 -9.96
C ALA A 33 -11.35 6.68 -10.86
N GLY A 34 -11.35 6.54 -12.20
CA GLY A 34 -10.92 7.59 -13.12
C GLY A 34 -9.42 7.85 -13.11
N LEU A 35 -8.61 6.87 -12.66
CA LEU A 35 -7.16 7.00 -12.46
C LEU A 35 -6.33 6.60 -13.68
N GLY A 36 -6.99 6.26 -14.79
CA GLY A 36 -6.37 5.86 -16.05
C GLY A 36 -6.14 4.35 -16.17
N ASP A 37 -5.49 3.95 -17.27
CA ASP A 37 -5.30 2.55 -17.68
C ASP A 37 -3.98 1.92 -17.17
N GLU A 38 -3.22 2.67 -16.35
CA GLU A 38 -1.90 2.25 -15.84
C GLU A 38 -1.93 2.01 -14.32
N PRO A 39 -2.46 0.86 -13.84
CA PRO A 39 -2.47 0.53 -12.42
C PRO A 39 -1.07 0.47 -11.79
N ARG A 40 -0.03 0.22 -12.61
CA ARG A 40 1.39 0.29 -12.17
C ARG A 40 1.77 1.67 -11.67
N LYS A 41 1.39 2.74 -12.38
CA LYS A 41 1.72 4.11 -11.96
C LYS A 41 0.96 4.50 -10.70
N VAL A 42 -0.31 4.10 -10.59
CA VAL A 42 -1.11 4.27 -9.36
C VAL A 42 -0.42 3.60 -8.18
N PHE A 43 0.04 2.35 -8.33
CA PHE A 43 0.80 1.65 -7.29
C PHE A 43 2.12 2.33 -6.97
N HIS A 44 2.85 2.77 -7.99
CA HIS A 44 4.11 3.48 -7.79
C HIS A 44 3.90 4.75 -6.96
N GLU A 45 2.90 5.56 -7.29
CA GLU A 45 2.54 6.77 -6.55
C GLU A 45 2.08 6.47 -5.12
N LEU A 46 1.26 5.45 -4.91
CA LEU A 46 0.85 5.02 -3.58
C LEU A 46 2.03 4.48 -2.76
N ALA A 47 2.95 3.76 -3.39
CA ALA A 47 4.16 3.24 -2.75
C ALA A 47 5.17 4.35 -2.39
N GLN A 48 5.11 5.51 -3.05
CA GLN A 48 5.87 6.69 -2.64
C GLN A 48 5.36 7.28 -1.32
N ILE A 49 4.12 7.00 -0.90
CA ILE A 49 3.58 7.48 0.38
C ILE A 49 4.27 6.68 1.50
N LYS A 50 5.29 7.29 2.11
CA LYS A 50 6.06 6.67 3.19
C LYS A 50 5.44 6.94 4.55
N LEU A 51 5.61 5.95 5.42
CA LEU A 51 5.32 6.02 6.84
C LEU A 51 6.63 6.29 7.57
N THR A 52 6.72 7.44 8.22
CA THR A 52 7.95 7.89 8.90
C THR A 52 7.70 8.00 10.40
N ASP A 53 8.63 7.48 11.20
CA ASP A 53 8.59 7.61 12.65
C ASP A 53 9.33 8.88 13.08
N VAL A 54 8.63 9.78 13.78
CA VAL A 54 9.15 11.03 14.34
C VAL A 54 9.34 10.86 15.84
N LEU A 55 10.58 11.02 16.31
CA LEU A 55 10.98 11.01 17.72
C LEU A 55 10.98 12.43 18.27
N LEU A 56 10.08 12.71 19.22
CA LEU A 56 10.01 14.00 19.89
C LEU A 56 10.59 13.87 21.31
N PRO A 57 11.72 14.53 21.63
CA PRO A 57 12.21 14.59 22.99
C PRO A 57 11.31 15.51 23.81
N THR A 58 10.74 15.02 24.92
CA THR A 58 9.99 15.88 25.86
C THR A 58 10.90 16.44 26.95
N ARG A 59 10.52 17.60 27.52
CA ARG A 59 11.23 18.25 28.65
C ARG A 59 11.36 17.37 29.91
N ASN A 60 10.56 16.31 30.02
CA ASN A 60 10.60 15.35 31.13
C ASN A 60 11.42 14.08 30.80
N GLY A 61 12.21 14.08 29.71
CA GLY A 61 13.07 12.95 29.32
C GLY A 61 12.34 11.75 28.71
N LYS A 62 11.02 11.85 28.46
CA LYS A 62 10.25 10.78 27.81
C LYS A 62 10.24 10.99 26.30
N GLU A 63 10.70 10.00 25.53
CA GLU A 63 10.65 10.05 24.07
C GLU A 63 9.24 9.71 23.58
N ILE A 64 8.61 10.61 22.82
CA ILE A 64 7.33 10.31 22.16
C ILE A 64 7.63 9.87 20.72
N ARG A 65 7.25 8.63 20.38
CA ARG A 65 7.29 8.09 19.02
C ARG A 65 5.95 8.34 18.33
N LEU A 66 5.96 9.17 17.29
CA LEU A 66 4.80 9.41 16.43
C LEU A 66 5.06 8.83 15.06
N ARG A 67 4.13 8.01 14.57
CA ARG A 67 4.20 7.46 13.23
C ARG A 67 3.39 8.35 12.29
N CYS A 68 4.08 9.12 11.46
CA CYS A 68 3.51 10.13 10.59
C CYS A 68 3.50 9.62 9.14
N VAL A 69 2.39 9.82 8.45
CA VAL A 69 2.33 9.60 7.00
C VAL A 69 2.88 10.87 6.32
N GLU A 70 3.77 10.72 5.35
CA GLU A 70 4.28 11.84 4.57
C GLU A 70 3.13 12.60 3.88
N THR A 71 3.29 13.93 3.69
CA THR A 71 2.23 14.72 3.06
C THR A 71 2.09 14.30 1.61
N PRO A 72 0.94 13.72 1.19
CA PRO A 72 0.79 13.23 -0.17
C PRO A 72 0.86 14.38 -1.17
N THR A 73 1.53 14.16 -2.30
CA THR A 73 1.61 15.12 -3.41
C THR A 73 0.22 15.44 -3.97
N LYS A 74 0.07 16.51 -4.77
CA LYS A 74 -1.23 16.88 -5.38
C LYS A 74 -1.85 15.70 -6.16
N HIS A 75 -1.04 14.96 -6.90
CA HIS A 75 -1.48 13.77 -7.64
C HIS A 75 -1.92 12.64 -6.70
N GLN A 76 -1.14 12.36 -5.64
CA GLN A 76 -1.49 11.36 -4.63
C GLN A 76 -2.78 11.72 -3.88
N ARG A 77 -3.04 13.00 -3.61
CA ARG A 77 -4.32 13.44 -3.00
C ARG A 77 -5.53 13.15 -3.88
N ILE A 78 -5.43 13.39 -5.18
CA ILE A 78 -6.49 13.08 -6.13
C ILE A 78 -6.71 11.56 -6.19
N LEU A 79 -5.61 10.78 -6.22
CA LEU A 79 -5.64 9.32 -6.13
C LEU A 79 -6.39 8.84 -4.88
N LEU A 80 -6.05 9.39 -3.72
CA LEU A 80 -6.69 9.03 -2.44
C LEU A 80 -8.17 9.42 -2.37
N GLN A 81 -8.54 10.57 -2.95
CA GLN A 81 -9.93 11.01 -3.04
C GLN A 81 -10.74 10.06 -3.91
N ASN A 82 -10.24 9.69 -5.09
CA ASN A 82 -10.91 8.77 -6.00
C ASN A 82 -10.98 7.34 -5.43
N LEU A 83 -10.00 6.92 -4.64
CA LEU A 83 -10.01 5.66 -3.91
C LEU A 83 -10.84 5.72 -2.61
N THR A 84 -11.40 6.89 -2.25
CA THR A 84 -12.14 7.12 -0.99
C THR A 84 -11.31 6.74 0.26
N LEU A 85 -9.98 6.83 0.17
CA LEU A 85 -9.06 6.50 1.25
C LEU A 85 -8.71 7.74 2.06
N ARG A 86 -9.02 7.73 3.36
CA ARG A 86 -8.61 8.78 4.30
C ARG A 86 -7.35 8.34 5.04
N LEU A 87 -6.20 8.88 4.65
CA LEU A 87 -4.95 8.66 5.40
C LEU A 87 -4.98 9.48 6.70
N PRO A 88 -4.81 8.85 7.87
CA PRO A 88 -4.64 9.57 9.12
C PRO A 88 -3.27 10.25 9.12
N ARG A 89 -3.24 11.54 9.50
CA ARG A 89 -1.98 12.32 9.56
C ARG A 89 -1.01 11.82 10.62
N ARG A 90 -1.51 11.15 11.66
CA ARG A 90 -0.73 10.68 12.80
C ARG A 90 -1.31 9.36 13.29
N PHE A 91 -0.47 8.34 13.37
CA PHE A 91 -0.74 7.14 14.15
C PHE A 91 -0.12 7.33 15.53
N LYS A 92 -0.95 7.38 16.57
CA LYS A 92 -0.46 7.28 17.94
C LYS A 92 -0.11 5.81 18.18
N MET A 93 1.17 5.51 18.32
CA MET A 93 1.59 4.20 18.76
C MET A 93 1.41 4.18 20.28
N ASN A 94 0.30 3.59 20.76
CA ASN A 94 0.12 3.33 22.19
C ASN A 94 1.18 2.29 22.57
N SER A 95 2.25 2.74 23.23
CA SER A 95 3.16 1.87 23.94
C SER A 95 2.41 1.32 25.16
N LEU A 96 2.05 0.03 25.13
CA LEU A 96 1.79 -0.76 26.33
C LEU A 96 3.06 -0.82 27.19
#